data_AF-A0AAZ3SEE8-F1
#
_entry.id   AF-A0AAZ3SEE8-F1
#
_cell.length_a   1.000
_cell.length_b   1.000
_cell.length_c   1.000
_cell.angle_alpha   90.00
_cell.angle_beta   90.00
_cell.angle_gamma   90.00
#
_symmetry.space_group_name_H-M   'P 1'
#
loop_
_entity.id
_entity.type
_entity.pdbx_description
1 polymer ?
#
loop_
_entity_poly.entity_id
_entity_poly.type
_entity_poly.pdbx_seq_one_letter_code
_entity_poly.pdbx_strand_id
1 'polypeptide(L)'
;RISYSLCLGLDRILCLGLDRILCLGLDRILCLGLDRILCLGLDRILCLGLEGSYSLFRARSYSLFRARSYSLFRARSYSLFRARSYSLFRARSYSLFRARSYSLFRARPYSLFRARSYSLFRARSYSLFRARSYSLFRARSYSLFRARSYSLFRARSYSLFRARSYSLFRARSYSLFRARSYSLFRTRSYSLFRARSYSLFRARSYSLFRARSFRASLFRARSYSLFRARSYSLFRARSYSLFRARSYSLFRARSYSLFRARSYSLFRARSYSLFRARSYSLFRARSYSSLLFFLFILSSFGWVKLQIISLYHKSRKSGDYIH
;
A
#
# COMPACT_ATOMS: atom_id res chain seq x y z
N ARG A 1 41.91 -17.66 80.99
CA ARG A 1 41.24 -18.24 79.78
C ARG A 1 39.90 -17.56 79.44
N ILE A 2 39.14 -17.05 80.41
CA ILE A 2 37.82 -16.43 80.18
C ILE A 2 37.91 -15.00 79.60
N SER A 3 38.96 -14.24 79.96
CA SER A 3 39.17 -12.85 79.50
C SER A 3 39.55 -12.73 78.01
N TYR A 4 40.38 -13.63 77.49
CA TYR A 4 40.77 -13.62 76.07
C TYR A 4 39.64 -14.02 75.11
N SER A 5 38.74 -14.93 75.51
CA SER A 5 37.58 -15.31 74.68
C SER A 5 36.51 -14.22 74.66
N LEU A 6 36.35 -13.46 75.75
CA LEU A 6 35.44 -12.33 75.82
C LEU A 6 35.92 -11.14 74.99
N CYS A 7 37.22 -10.79 75.01
CA CYS A 7 37.77 -9.75 74.14
C CYS A 7 37.67 -10.11 72.65
N LEU A 8 38.06 -11.34 72.26
CA LEU A 8 37.94 -11.79 70.87
C LEU A 8 36.48 -11.90 70.39
N GLY A 9 35.55 -12.24 71.29
CA GLY A 9 34.13 -12.28 71.02
C GLY A 9 33.53 -10.89 70.82
N LEU A 10 33.86 -9.94 71.69
CA LEU A 10 33.41 -8.55 71.60
C LEU A 10 33.98 -7.85 70.38
N ASP A 11 35.29 -7.95 70.10
CA ASP A 11 35.91 -7.35 68.91
C ASP A 11 35.33 -7.92 67.61
N ARG A 12 35.07 -9.24 67.53
CA ARG A 12 34.43 -9.83 66.35
C ARG A 12 32.99 -9.36 66.17
N ILE A 13 32.22 -9.21 67.25
CA ILE A 13 30.83 -8.75 67.17
C ILE A 13 30.78 -7.26 66.82
N LEU A 14 31.68 -6.44 67.38
CA LEU A 14 31.76 -5.00 67.09
C LEU A 14 32.26 -4.75 65.67
N CYS A 15 33.32 -5.42 65.22
CA CYS A 15 33.83 -5.26 63.85
C CYS A 15 32.88 -5.85 62.80
N LEU A 16 32.36 -7.06 62.97
CA LEU A 16 31.41 -7.64 61.99
C LEU A 16 30.04 -6.97 62.03
N GLY A 17 29.61 -6.51 63.20
CA GLY A 17 28.37 -5.78 63.40
C GLY A 17 28.43 -4.39 62.79
N LEU A 18 29.48 -3.61 63.08
CA LEU A 18 29.69 -2.29 62.49
C LEU A 18 29.95 -2.37 60.98
N ASP A 19 30.79 -3.28 60.48
CA ASP A 19 31.02 -3.42 59.04
C ASP A 19 29.75 -3.82 58.29
N ARG A 20 28.93 -4.74 58.83
CA ARG A 20 27.65 -5.08 58.19
C ARG A 20 26.66 -3.93 58.23
N ILE A 21 26.57 -3.18 59.33
CA ILE A 21 25.62 -2.08 59.46
C ILE A 21 26.07 -0.88 58.60
N LEU A 22 27.36 -0.52 58.62
CA LEU A 22 27.90 0.53 57.77
C LEU A 22 27.84 0.12 56.29
N CYS A 23 28.43 -1.01 55.89
CA CYS A 23 28.49 -1.35 54.47
C CYS A 23 27.11 -1.66 53.88
N LEU A 24 26.28 -2.50 54.52
CA LEU A 24 24.96 -2.84 53.96
C LEU A 24 23.92 -1.75 54.19
N GLY A 25 24.03 -1.01 55.30
CA GLY A 25 23.15 0.11 55.62
C GLY A 25 23.43 1.32 54.74
N LEU A 26 24.69 1.74 54.63
CA LEU A 26 25.07 2.85 53.75
C LEU A 26 24.92 2.47 52.28
N ASP A 27 25.27 1.26 51.83
CA ASP A 27 25.05 0.90 50.42
C ASP A 27 23.56 0.88 50.08
N ARG A 28 22.68 0.39 50.97
CA ARG A 28 21.24 0.44 50.71
C ARG A 28 20.69 1.86 50.75
N ILE A 29 21.12 2.69 51.69
CA ILE A 29 20.61 4.06 51.83
C ILE A 29 21.17 4.97 50.73
N LEU A 30 22.47 4.91 50.42
CA LEU A 30 23.05 5.63 49.29
C LEU A 30 22.56 5.07 47.97
N CYS A 31 22.69 3.78 47.68
CA CYS A 31 22.33 3.28 46.35
C CYS A 31 20.83 3.33 46.11
N LEU A 32 19.98 2.80 47.01
CA LEU A 32 18.53 2.78 46.78
C LEU A 32 17.85 4.11 47.12
N GLY A 33 18.37 4.83 48.12
CA GLY A 33 17.86 6.15 48.50
C GLY A 33 18.26 7.23 47.50
N LEU A 34 19.53 7.30 47.08
CA LEU A 34 19.92 8.23 46.02
C LEU A 34 19.35 7.81 44.67
N ASP A 35 19.28 6.53 44.28
CA ASP A 35 18.61 6.17 43.03
C ASP A 35 17.13 6.55 43.06
N ARG A 36 16.41 6.34 44.18
CA ARG A 36 15.01 6.79 44.26
C ARG A 36 14.87 8.30 44.28
N ILE A 37 15.72 9.03 45.00
CA ILE A 37 15.62 10.49 45.12
C ILE A 37 16.10 11.18 43.84
N LEU A 38 17.20 10.74 43.23
CA LEU A 38 17.65 11.22 41.93
C LEU A 38 16.70 10.78 40.82
N CYS A 39 16.32 9.50 40.72
CA CYS A 39 15.44 9.08 39.61
C CYS A 39 14.02 9.66 39.77
N LEU A 40 13.39 9.59 40.94
CA LEU A 40 12.02 10.10 41.12
C LEU A 40 11.98 11.61 41.32
N GLY A 41 12.98 12.19 41.98
CA GLY A 41 13.12 13.64 42.18
C GLY A 41 13.51 14.34 40.89
N LEU A 42 14.53 13.87 40.15
CA LEU A 42 14.82 14.43 38.83
C LEU A 42 13.72 14.13 37.82
N ASP A 43 13.08 12.95 37.81
CA ASP A 43 11.94 12.71 36.92
C ASP A 43 10.78 13.65 37.25
N ARG A 44 10.48 13.94 38.53
CA ARG A 44 9.44 14.92 38.91
C ARG A 44 9.82 16.35 38.55
N ILE A 45 11.06 16.76 38.78
CA ILE A 45 11.57 18.10 38.49
C ILE A 45 11.68 18.33 36.96
N LEU A 46 12.10 17.32 36.18
CA LEU A 46 12.09 17.33 34.71
C LEU A 46 10.67 17.26 34.12
N CYS A 47 9.73 16.56 34.76
CA CYS A 47 8.33 16.47 34.32
C CYS A 47 7.54 17.77 34.51
N LEU A 48 7.97 18.64 35.44
CA LEU A 48 7.35 19.96 35.65
C LEU A 48 8.02 21.07 34.82
N GLY A 49 9.28 20.91 34.41
CA GLY A 49 10.02 21.94 33.65
C GLY A 49 10.20 21.72 32.14
N LEU A 50 10.10 20.49 31.60
CA LEU A 50 10.41 20.20 30.19
C LEU A 50 9.31 19.34 29.53
N GLU A 51 8.81 19.76 28.35
CA GLU A 51 7.72 19.11 27.56
C GLU A 51 7.97 17.64 27.13
N GLY A 52 8.95 16.94 27.70
CA GLY A 52 9.44 15.62 27.27
C GLY A 52 9.67 14.64 28.42
N SER A 53 9.18 13.41 28.27
CA SER A 53 9.48 12.28 29.16
C SER A 53 10.64 11.44 28.60
N TYR A 54 11.66 11.18 29.41
CA TYR A 54 12.81 10.31 29.07
C TYR A 54 12.79 9.06 29.95
N SER A 55 13.11 7.88 29.40
CA SER A 55 13.28 6.66 30.21
C SER A 55 13.95 5.58 29.38
N LEU A 56 14.62 4.61 30.01
CA LEU A 56 15.22 3.49 29.28
C LEU A 56 14.14 2.52 28.76
N PHE A 57 13.19 2.13 29.62
CA PHE A 57 12.16 1.15 29.27
C PHE A 57 10.87 1.73 28.69
N ARG A 58 10.21 2.65 29.40
CA ARG A 58 8.88 3.11 29.02
C ARG A 58 8.69 4.59 29.33
N ALA A 59 8.64 5.41 28.27
CA ALA A 59 8.38 6.83 28.40
C ALA A 59 6.92 7.12 28.05
N ARG A 60 6.25 7.88 28.91
CA ARG A 60 4.91 8.38 28.65
C ARG A 60 4.85 9.86 28.94
N SER A 61 4.40 10.64 27.96
CA SER A 61 4.14 12.08 28.14
C SER A 61 2.72 12.45 27.74
N TYR A 62 2.20 13.42 28.47
CA TYR A 62 0.90 14.02 28.30
C TYR A 62 1.05 15.53 28.35
N SER A 63 0.44 16.22 27.40
CA SER A 63 0.32 17.66 27.48
C SER A 63 -0.76 18.15 26.53
N LEU A 64 -1.27 19.35 26.76
CA LEU A 64 -2.29 19.92 25.89
C LEU A 64 -1.67 20.28 24.52
N PHE A 65 -0.52 20.97 24.53
CA PHE A 65 0.10 21.50 23.32
C PHE A 65 1.12 20.56 22.67
N ARG A 66 2.16 20.14 23.39
CA ARG A 66 3.31 19.43 22.82
C ARG A 66 3.80 18.33 23.75
N ALA A 67 3.64 17.08 23.34
CA ALA A 67 4.07 15.93 24.14
C ALA A 67 5.22 15.23 23.41
N ARG A 68 6.37 15.10 24.09
CA ARG A 68 7.51 14.33 23.57
C ARG A 68 7.82 13.15 24.48
N SER A 69 8.10 11.98 23.92
CA SER A 69 8.56 10.83 24.70
C SER A 69 9.74 10.16 24.02
N TYR A 70 10.77 9.87 24.80
CA TYR A 70 12.00 9.22 24.37
C TYR A 70 12.23 7.97 25.22
N SER A 71 12.35 6.82 24.58
CA SER A 71 12.73 5.59 25.30
C SER A 71 13.36 4.55 24.41
N LEU A 72 14.20 3.66 24.94
CA LEU A 72 14.75 2.56 24.16
C LEU A 72 13.65 1.58 23.72
N PHE A 73 12.79 1.13 24.65
CA PHE A 73 11.78 0.10 24.34
C PHE A 73 10.41 0.64 23.92
N ARG A 74 9.77 1.51 24.70
CA ARG A 74 8.36 1.91 24.49
C ARG A 74 8.08 3.38 24.78
N ALA A 75 7.93 4.19 23.74
CA ALA A 75 7.59 5.61 23.87
C ALA A 75 6.12 5.86 23.50
N ARG A 76 5.40 6.58 24.38
CA ARG A 76 3.99 6.96 24.17
C ARG A 76 3.75 8.43 24.49
N SER A 77 3.36 9.21 23.49
CA SER A 77 3.07 10.64 23.70
C SER A 77 1.62 10.94 23.33
N TYR A 78 0.95 11.70 24.19
CA TYR A 78 -0.44 12.11 24.05
C TYR A 78 -0.54 13.62 24.10
N SER A 79 -1.15 14.24 23.09
CA SER A 79 -1.42 15.67 23.13
C SER A 79 -2.57 16.10 22.24
N LEU A 80 -3.24 17.21 22.53
CA LEU A 80 -4.24 17.75 21.62
C LEU A 80 -3.61 18.21 20.29
N PHE A 81 -2.53 19.01 20.36
CA PHE A 81 -1.94 19.61 19.16
C PHE A 81 -0.80 18.80 18.52
N ARG A 82 0.26 18.45 19.26
CA ARG A 82 1.48 17.85 18.69
C ARG A 82 2.09 16.75 19.56
N ALA A 83 1.94 15.50 19.15
CA ALA A 83 2.54 14.36 19.84
C ALA A 83 3.71 13.79 19.04
N ARG A 84 4.86 13.62 19.70
CA ARG A 84 6.07 13.01 19.11
C ARG A 84 6.65 11.93 20.01
N SER A 85 6.77 10.72 19.49
CA SER A 85 7.37 9.61 20.24
C SER A 85 8.55 9.01 19.49
N TYR A 86 9.64 8.80 20.21
CA TYR A 86 10.91 8.29 19.71
C TYR A 86 11.27 7.04 20.49
N SER A 87 11.52 5.93 19.80
CA SER A 87 12.02 4.72 20.45
C SER A 87 12.73 3.76 19.52
N LEU A 88 13.66 2.97 20.02
CA LEU A 88 14.26 1.90 19.20
C LEU A 88 13.20 0.85 18.81
N PHE A 89 12.41 0.34 19.76
CA PHE A 89 11.46 -0.74 19.49
C PHE A 89 10.03 -0.31 19.11
N ARG A 90 9.34 0.48 19.94
CA ARG A 90 7.91 0.78 19.76
C ARG A 90 7.55 2.22 20.11
N ALA A 91 7.27 3.03 19.08
CA ALA A 91 6.83 4.41 19.26
C ALA A 91 5.36 4.56 18.89
N ARG A 92 4.56 5.16 19.79
CA ARG A 92 3.15 5.49 19.53
C ARG A 92 2.83 6.91 19.93
N SER A 93 2.23 7.67 19.04
CA SER A 93 1.90 9.07 19.29
C SER A 93 0.42 9.30 18.98
N TYR A 94 -0.29 9.96 19.88
CA TYR A 94 -1.71 10.22 19.75
C TYR A 94 -1.95 11.72 19.82
N SER A 95 -2.62 12.27 18.81
CA SER A 95 -3.02 13.67 18.84
C SER A 95 -4.20 14.01 17.96
N LEU A 96 -4.96 15.05 18.30
CA LEU A 96 -6.01 15.53 17.39
C LEU A 96 -5.40 16.09 16.10
N PHE A 97 -4.40 16.97 16.19
CA PHE A 97 -3.85 17.65 15.01
C PHE A 97 -2.65 16.95 14.34
N ARG A 98 -1.55 16.68 15.06
CA ARG A 98 -0.30 16.19 14.45
C ARG A 98 0.40 15.13 15.31
N ALA A 99 0.38 13.89 14.84
CA ALA A 99 1.08 12.78 15.50
C ALA A 99 2.27 12.31 14.67
N ARG A 100 3.44 12.18 15.29
CA ARG A 100 4.65 11.63 14.66
C ARG A 100 5.31 10.58 15.52
N SER A 101 5.51 9.40 14.98
CA SER A 101 6.22 8.32 15.68
C SER A 101 7.46 7.90 14.89
N TYR A 102 8.59 7.81 15.59
CA TYR A 102 9.89 7.44 15.05
C TYR A 102 10.38 6.18 15.78
N SER A 103 10.71 5.14 15.03
CA SER A 103 11.31 3.96 15.63
C SER A 103 12.09 3.08 14.69
N LEU A 104 13.09 2.33 15.15
CA LEU A 104 13.74 1.33 14.31
C LEU A 104 12.77 0.20 13.93
N PHE A 105 12.03 -0.36 14.89
CA PHE A 105 11.16 -1.51 14.64
C PHE A 105 9.69 -1.18 14.29
N ARG A 106 8.96 -0.44 15.15
CA ARG A 106 7.50 -0.25 15.00
C ARG A 106 7.03 1.17 15.37
N ALA A 107 6.62 1.95 14.37
CA ALA A 107 6.08 3.30 14.55
C ALA A 107 4.59 3.35 14.25
N ARG A 108 3.78 3.87 15.18
CA ARG A 108 2.31 3.97 15.06
C ARG A 108 1.74 5.28 15.61
N PRO A 109 1.65 6.34 14.80
CA PRO A 109 0.93 7.56 15.13
C PRO A 109 -0.54 7.45 14.74
N TYR A 110 -1.37 8.08 15.56
CA TYR A 110 -2.80 8.22 15.41
C TYR A 110 -3.17 9.70 15.51
N SER A 111 -3.89 10.21 14.51
CA SER A 111 -4.39 11.58 14.59
C SER A 111 -5.61 11.85 13.73
N LEU A 112 -6.44 12.81 14.10
CA LEU A 112 -7.55 13.23 13.24
C LEU A 112 -7.01 13.87 11.94
N PHE A 113 -6.11 14.85 12.05
CA PHE A 113 -5.64 15.60 10.87
C PHE A 113 -4.40 15.02 10.16
N ARG A 114 -3.27 14.81 10.86
CA ARG A 114 -1.99 14.45 10.22
C ARG A 114 -1.17 13.45 11.02
N ALA A 115 -1.08 12.21 10.53
CA ALA A 115 -0.24 11.16 11.11
C ALA A 115 0.97 10.86 10.22
N ARG A 116 2.16 10.82 10.81
CA ARG A 116 3.40 10.43 10.11
C ARG A 116 4.20 9.39 10.89
N SER A 117 4.39 8.22 10.29
CA SER A 117 5.19 7.13 10.86
C SER A 117 6.50 6.97 10.12
N TYR A 118 7.59 6.86 10.88
CA TYR A 118 8.93 6.61 10.37
C TYR A 118 9.50 5.37 11.06
N SER A 119 9.85 4.35 10.29
CA SER A 119 10.58 3.21 10.86
C SER A 119 11.36 2.40 9.87
N LEU A 120 12.45 1.76 10.28
CA LEU A 120 13.17 0.83 9.41
C LEU A 120 12.30 -0.39 9.02
N PHE A 121 11.69 -1.05 10.01
CA PHE A 121 10.93 -2.29 9.75
C PHE A 121 9.44 -2.11 9.44
N ARG A 122 8.66 -1.49 10.34
CA ARG A 122 7.18 -1.45 10.24
C ARG A 122 6.59 -0.10 10.62
N ALA A 123 6.22 0.67 9.60
CA ALA A 123 5.58 1.97 9.77
C ALA A 123 4.09 1.85 9.49
N ARG A 124 3.25 2.24 10.45
CA ARG A 124 1.80 2.34 10.25
C ARG A 124 1.31 3.71 10.66
N SER A 125 0.56 4.40 9.80
CA SER A 125 -0.06 5.69 10.12
C SER A 125 -1.56 5.65 9.96
N TYR A 126 -2.26 6.21 10.94
CA TYR A 126 -3.72 6.28 10.99
C TYR A 126 -4.17 7.72 11.13
N SER A 127 -4.98 8.19 10.19
CA SER A 127 -5.62 9.50 10.34
C SER A 127 -6.88 9.69 9.52
N LEU A 128 -7.80 10.54 9.94
CA LEU A 128 -8.97 10.87 9.12
C LEU A 128 -8.55 11.60 7.83
N PHE A 129 -7.74 12.66 7.92
CA PHE A 129 -7.38 13.48 6.76
C PHE A 129 -6.12 13.04 5.99
N ARG A 130 -4.96 12.94 6.66
CA ARG A 130 -3.66 12.71 5.97
C ARG A 130 -2.74 11.76 6.73
N ALA A 131 -2.60 10.53 6.22
CA ALA A 131 -1.72 9.51 6.77
C ALA A 131 -0.51 9.30 5.86
N ARG A 132 0.71 9.34 6.43
CA ARG A 132 1.95 9.05 5.70
C ARG A 132 2.83 8.06 6.45
N SER A 133 3.20 6.96 5.81
CA SER A 133 4.10 5.97 6.40
C SER A 133 5.36 5.80 5.57
N TYR A 134 6.50 5.82 6.24
CA TYR A 134 7.83 5.68 5.66
C TYR A 134 8.55 4.51 6.32
N SER A 135 8.97 3.52 5.53
CA SER A 135 9.81 2.44 6.05
C SER A 135 10.65 1.75 5.02
N LEU A 136 11.78 1.16 5.40
CA LEU A 136 12.55 0.31 4.49
C LEU A 136 11.74 -0.95 4.11
N PHE A 137 11.20 -1.68 5.09
CA PHE A 137 10.53 -2.97 4.84
C PHE A 137 9.03 -2.88 4.58
N ARG A 138 8.23 -2.34 5.51
CA ARG A 138 6.75 -2.39 5.43
C ARG A 138 6.07 -1.10 5.88
N ALA A 139 5.50 -0.37 4.92
CA ALA A 139 4.76 0.86 5.16
C ALA A 139 3.26 0.67 4.91
N ARG A 140 2.41 1.07 5.87
CA ARG A 140 0.95 1.03 5.76
C ARG A 140 0.28 2.32 6.22
N SER A 141 -0.45 2.98 5.35
CA SER A 141 -1.16 4.23 5.67
C SER A 141 -2.66 4.04 5.50
N TYR A 142 -3.40 4.49 6.50
CA TYR A 142 -4.85 4.40 6.57
C TYR A 142 -5.43 5.81 6.76
N SER A 143 -6.29 6.23 5.85
CA SER A 143 -7.02 7.49 6.03
C SER A 143 -8.30 7.59 5.25
N LEU A 144 -9.28 8.35 5.71
CA LEU A 144 -10.48 8.62 4.92
C LEU A 144 -10.12 9.42 3.63
N PHE A 145 -9.37 10.51 3.75
CA PHE A 145 -9.08 11.38 2.60
C PHE A 145 -7.81 11.03 1.81
N ARG A 146 -6.61 11.05 2.44
CA ARG A 146 -5.33 10.93 1.73
C ARG A 146 -4.33 10.02 2.44
N ALA A 147 -4.10 8.83 1.89
CA ALA A 147 -3.14 7.87 2.40
C ALA A 147 -1.93 7.75 1.47
N ARG A 148 -0.72 7.87 2.01
CA ARG A 148 0.53 7.68 1.27
C ARG A 148 1.52 6.77 1.99
N SER A 149 1.93 5.69 1.35
CA SER A 149 2.94 4.78 1.90
C SER A 149 4.17 4.69 1.01
N TYR A 150 5.33 4.78 1.64
CA TYR A 150 6.64 4.75 1.01
C TYR A 150 7.47 3.63 1.64
N SER A 151 7.96 2.70 0.81
CA SER A 151 8.90 1.69 1.30
C SER A 151 9.75 1.04 0.23
N LEU A 152 10.96 0.58 0.57
CA LEU A 152 11.76 -0.20 -0.38
C LEU A 152 11.05 -1.51 -0.76
N PHE A 153 10.61 -2.31 0.22
CA PHE A 153 10.03 -3.63 -0.05
C PHE A 153 8.51 -3.66 -0.27
N ARG A 154 7.70 -3.18 0.70
CA ARG A 154 6.23 -3.36 0.66
C ARG A 154 5.45 -2.13 1.14
N ALA A 155 4.81 -1.42 0.21
CA ALA A 155 3.99 -0.25 0.50
C ALA A 155 2.50 -0.56 0.28
N ARG A 156 1.67 -0.23 1.27
CA ARG A 156 0.20 -0.35 1.18
C ARG A 156 -0.49 0.93 1.63
N SER A 157 -1.45 1.42 0.86
CA SER A 157 -2.21 2.63 1.19
C SER A 157 -3.69 2.35 1.04
N TYR A 158 -4.45 2.74 2.06
CA TYR A 158 -5.89 2.54 2.17
C TYR A 158 -6.57 3.89 2.40
N SER A 159 -7.49 4.26 1.52
CA SER A 159 -8.30 5.45 1.75
C SER A 159 -9.61 5.47 0.99
N LEU A 160 -10.63 6.16 1.49
CA LEU A 160 -11.86 6.36 0.72
C LEU A 160 -11.58 7.19 -0.54
N PHE A 161 -10.92 8.35 -0.41
CA PHE A 161 -10.72 9.26 -1.55
C PHE A 161 -9.45 9.04 -2.37
N ARG A 162 -8.25 9.09 -1.76
CA ARG A 162 -6.97 9.08 -2.51
C ARG A 162 -5.88 8.24 -1.84
N ALA A 163 -5.58 7.08 -2.42
CA ALA A 163 -4.54 6.17 -1.96
C ALA A 163 -3.35 6.17 -2.92
N ARG A 164 -2.13 6.37 -2.39
CA ARG A 164 -0.89 6.28 -3.17
C ARG A 164 0.18 5.45 -2.49
N SER A 165 0.65 4.40 -3.15
CA SER A 165 1.74 3.56 -2.64
C SER A 165 2.95 3.60 -3.56
N TYR A 166 4.12 3.77 -2.94
CA TYR A 166 5.42 3.86 -3.60
C TYR A 166 6.35 2.79 -3.01
N SER A 167 6.90 1.93 -3.86
CA SER A 167 7.93 1.00 -3.43
C SER A 167 8.86 0.53 -4.52
N LEU A 168 10.04 0.04 -4.21
CA LEU A 168 10.89 -0.62 -5.21
C LEU A 168 10.28 -1.97 -5.64
N PHE A 169 9.93 -2.83 -4.68
CA PHE A 169 9.46 -4.19 -4.98
C PHE A 169 7.94 -4.35 -5.14
N ARG A 170 7.13 -3.97 -4.14
CA ARG A 170 5.68 -4.26 -4.14
C ARG A 170 4.84 -3.10 -3.60
N ALA A 171 4.09 -2.45 -4.48
CA ALA A 171 3.15 -1.38 -4.10
C ALA A 171 1.70 -1.78 -4.33
N ARG A 172 0.85 -1.55 -3.33
CA ARG A 172 -0.60 -1.76 -3.41
C ARG A 172 -1.38 -0.55 -2.91
N SER A 173 -2.39 -0.14 -3.65
CA SER A 173 -3.24 1.00 -3.27
C SER A 173 -4.69 0.62 -3.40
N TYR A 174 -5.47 0.95 -2.37
CA TYR A 174 -6.89 0.65 -2.26
C TYR A 174 -7.64 1.93 -1.96
N SER A 175 -8.62 2.25 -2.81
CA SER A 175 -9.52 3.37 -2.53
C SER A 175 -10.83 3.31 -3.25
N LEU A 176 -11.88 3.91 -2.71
CA LEU A 176 -13.15 4.02 -3.44
C LEU A 176 -12.97 4.90 -4.70
N PHE A 177 -12.41 6.11 -4.57
CA PHE A 177 -12.30 7.04 -5.70
C PHE A 177 -11.02 6.91 -6.55
N ARG A 178 -9.82 7.07 -5.96
CA ARG A 178 -8.57 7.15 -6.74
C ARG A 178 -7.40 6.38 -6.11
N ALA A 179 -7.02 5.27 -6.74
CA ALA A 179 -5.90 4.43 -6.31
C ALA A 179 -4.74 4.53 -7.30
N ARG A 180 -3.53 4.82 -6.79
CA ARG A 180 -2.30 4.84 -7.61
C ARG A 180 -1.16 4.09 -6.94
N SER A 181 -0.63 3.07 -7.62
CA SER A 181 0.55 2.33 -7.15
C SER A 181 1.74 2.51 -8.08
N TYR A 182 2.91 2.69 -7.51
CA TYR A 182 4.19 2.88 -8.18
C TYR A 182 5.22 1.88 -7.64
N SER A 183 5.80 1.05 -8.51
CA SER A 183 6.96 0.23 -8.14
C SER A 183 7.76 -0.28 -9.30
N LEU A 184 9.06 -0.52 -9.13
CA LEU A 184 9.88 -1.13 -10.18
C LEU A 184 9.36 -2.53 -10.55
N PHE A 185 9.13 -3.41 -9.57
CA PHE A 185 8.77 -4.80 -9.85
C PHE A 185 7.26 -5.08 -9.99
N ARG A 186 6.46 -4.89 -8.92
CA ARG A 186 5.04 -5.33 -8.90
C ARG A 186 4.10 -4.30 -8.32
N THR A 187 3.18 -3.79 -9.15
CA THR A 187 2.09 -2.90 -8.71
C THR A 187 0.72 -3.52 -8.81
N ARG A 188 -0.12 -3.20 -7.82
CA ARG A 188 -1.57 -3.41 -7.89
C ARG A 188 -2.34 -2.17 -7.43
N SER A 189 -3.35 -1.75 -8.16
CA SER A 189 -4.23 -0.65 -7.74
C SER A 189 -5.68 -1.08 -7.85
N TYR A 190 -6.44 -0.84 -6.79
CA TYR A 190 -7.84 -1.22 -6.64
C TYR A 190 -8.67 0.01 -6.33
N SER A 191 -9.67 0.28 -7.16
CA SER A 191 -10.64 1.32 -6.83
C SER A 191 -11.97 1.18 -7.55
N LEU A 192 -13.05 1.66 -6.96
CA LEU A 192 -14.34 1.69 -7.65
C LEU A 192 -14.30 2.59 -8.89
N PHE A 193 -13.81 3.84 -8.75
CA PHE A 193 -13.82 4.80 -9.85
C PHE A 193 -12.57 4.78 -10.73
N ARG A 194 -11.36 4.93 -10.16
CA ARG A 194 -10.14 5.17 -10.97
C ARG A 194 -8.87 4.53 -10.42
N ALA A 195 -8.44 3.45 -11.07
CA ALA A 195 -7.24 2.70 -10.67
C ALA A 195 -6.10 2.90 -11.68
N ARG A 196 -4.91 3.24 -11.18
CA ARG A 196 -3.71 3.38 -12.01
C ARG A 196 -2.49 2.69 -11.42
N SER A 197 -1.84 1.85 -12.21
CA SER A 197 -0.64 1.11 -11.79
C SER A 197 0.54 1.38 -12.72
N TYR A 198 1.70 1.63 -12.12
CA TYR A 198 2.94 2.01 -12.79
C TYR A 198 4.08 1.10 -12.31
N SER A 199 4.65 0.30 -13.19
CA SER A 199 5.81 -0.53 -12.86
C SER A 199 6.60 -0.97 -14.06
N LEU A 200 7.90 -1.22 -13.91
CA LEU A 200 8.79 -1.76 -14.95
C LEU A 200 8.43 -3.19 -15.35
N PHE A 201 8.24 -4.09 -14.38
CA PHE A 201 7.98 -5.50 -14.69
C PHE A 201 6.49 -5.84 -14.81
N ARG A 202 5.68 -5.59 -13.76
CA ARG A 202 4.29 -6.07 -13.72
C ARG A 202 3.29 -5.09 -13.10
N ALA A 203 2.41 -4.56 -13.94
CA ALA A 203 1.34 -3.64 -13.55
C ALA A 203 -0.05 -4.29 -13.64
N ARG A 204 -0.86 -4.12 -12.59
CA ARG A 204 -2.27 -4.56 -12.56
C ARG A 204 -3.20 -3.50 -11.99
N SER A 205 -4.19 -3.06 -12.76
CA SER A 205 -5.20 -2.09 -12.30
C SER A 205 -6.60 -2.70 -12.36
N TYR A 206 -7.36 -2.53 -11.28
CA TYR A 206 -8.73 -3.03 -11.11
C TYR A 206 -9.66 -1.89 -10.74
N SER A 207 -10.72 -1.68 -11.53
CA SER A 207 -11.76 -0.73 -11.16
C SER A 207 -13.09 -0.95 -11.84
N LEU A 208 -14.20 -0.55 -11.24
CA LEU A 208 -15.51 -0.63 -11.89
C LEU A 208 -15.56 0.31 -13.11
N PHE A 209 -15.23 1.60 -12.94
CA PHE A 209 -15.34 2.57 -14.02
C PHE A 209 -14.11 2.67 -14.94
N ARG A 210 -12.93 3.02 -14.42
CA ARG A 210 -11.75 3.33 -15.26
C ARG A 210 -10.45 2.74 -14.73
N ALA A 211 -9.96 1.69 -15.40
CA ALA A 211 -8.69 1.06 -15.09
C ALA A 211 -7.64 1.43 -16.14
N ARG A 212 -6.50 1.95 -15.71
CA ARG A 212 -5.38 2.26 -16.61
C ARG A 212 -4.04 1.76 -16.07
N SER A 213 -3.40 0.87 -16.79
CA SER A 213 -2.01 0.45 -16.52
C SER A 213 -1.11 1.08 -17.59
N PHE A 214 -0.21 1.99 -17.20
CA PHE A 214 0.48 2.91 -18.12
C PHE A 214 1.91 2.45 -18.51
N ARG A 215 2.42 3.07 -19.60
CA ARG A 215 3.70 3.00 -20.36
C ARG A 215 4.97 2.50 -19.67
N ALA A 216 5.05 2.50 -18.34
CA ALA A 216 6.26 2.09 -17.64
C ALA A 216 6.44 0.56 -17.54
N SER A 217 5.42 -0.27 -17.82
CA SER A 217 5.68 -1.72 -17.81
C SER A 217 6.34 -2.15 -19.11
N LEU A 218 7.66 -2.32 -19.05
CA LEU A 218 8.43 -3.02 -20.06
C LEU A 218 7.76 -4.36 -20.35
N PHE A 219 7.58 -5.21 -19.34
CA PHE A 219 7.18 -6.60 -19.61
C PHE A 219 5.67 -6.85 -19.67
N ARG A 220 4.90 -6.48 -18.64
CA ARG A 220 3.49 -6.92 -18.55
C ARG A 220 2.54 -5.90 -17.91
N ALA A 221 1.54 -5.47 -18.68
CA ALA A 221 0.41 -4.66 -18.21
C ALA A 221 -0.91 -5.43 -18.28
N ARG A 222 -1.71 -5.37 -17.21
CA ARG A 222 -3.11 -5.84 -17.22
C ARG A 222 -4.05 -4.83 -16.58
N SER A 223 -5.17 -4.57 -17.23
CA SER A 223 -6.22 -3.67 -16.73
C SER A 223 -7.57 -4.36 -16.80
N TYR A 224 -8.33 -4.28 -15.71
CA TYR A 224 -9.64 -4.88 -15.54
C TYR A 224 -10.63 -3.81 -15.14
N SER A 225 -11.71 -3.66 -15.90
CA SER A 225 -12.81 -2.78 -15.50
C SER A 225 -14.13 -3.07 -16.16
N LEU A 226 -15.25 -2.76 -15.52
CA LEU A 226 -16.56 -2.90 -16.13
C LEU A 226 -16.70 -1.95 -17.35
N PHE A 227 -16.42 -0.66 -17.19
CA PHE A 227 -16.62 0.32 -18.26
C PHE A 227 -15.42 0.50 -19.19
N ARG A 228 -14.24 0.88 -18.67
CA ARG A 228 -13.10 1.28 -19.52
C ARG A 228 -11.74 0.78 -19.03
N ALA A 229 -11.18 -0.19 -19.76
CA ALA A 229 -9.87 -0.76 -19.47
C ALA A 229 -8.85 -0.31 -20.51
N ARG A 230 -7.71 0.20 -20.05
CA ARG A 230 -6.58 0.55 -20.91
C ARG A 230 -5.25 0.02 -20.38
N SER A 231 -4.55 -0.77 -21.18
CA SER A 231 -3.22 -1.28 -20.85
C SER A 231 -2.17 -0.86 -21.87
N TYR A 232 -1.02 -0.44 -21.37
CA TYR A 232 0.15 -0.02 -22.14
C TYR A 232 1.37 -0.78 -21.63
N SER A 233 2.13 -1.44 -22.51
CA SER A 233 3.41 -2.10 -22.17
C SER A 233 4.30 -2.29 -23.39
N LEU A 234 5.61 -2.43 -23.23
CA LEU A 234 6.48 -2.74 -24.37
C LEU A 234 6.23 -4.17 -24.91
N PHE A 235 6.24 -5.18 -24.04
CA PHE A 235 6.10 -6.58 -24.45
C PHE A 235 4.66 -7.10 -24.48
N ARG A 236 3.92 -7.10 -23.37
CA ARG A 236 2.59 -7.76 -23.27
C ARG A 236 1.52 -6.91 -22.59
N ALA A 237 0.58 -6.38 -23.37
CA ALA A 237 -0.55 -5.61 -22.88
C ALA A 237 -1.85 -6.40 -22.97
N ARG A 238 -2.60 -6.47 -21.85
CA ARG A 238 -3.95 -7.07 -21.83
C ARG A 238 -4.97 -6.16 -21.18
N SER A 239 -6.14 -6.01 -21.80
CA SER A 239 -7.23 -5.20 -21.26
C SER A 239 -8.53 -6.01 -21.30
N TYR A 240 -9.25 -5.99 -20.19
CA TYR A 240 -10.50 -6.70 -19.99
C TYR A 240 -11.56 -5.72 -19.54
N SER A 241 -12.66 -5.61 -20.28
CA SER A 241 -13.81 -4.82 -19.85
C SER A 241 -15.13 -5.23 -20.45
N LEU A 242 -16.25 -4.98 -19.79
CA LEU A 242 -17.56 -5.21 -20.39
C LEU A 242 -17.79 -4.26 -21.59
N PHE A 243 -17.58 -2.95 -21.41
CA PHE A 243 -17.87 -1.98 -22.48
C PHE A 243 -16.70 -1.67 -23.42
N ARG A 244 -15.55 -1.15 -22.93
CA ARG A 244 -14.46 -0.66 -23.80
C ARG A 244 -13.07 -1.08 -23.34
N ALA A 245 -12.46 -2.01 -24.08
CA ALA A 245 -11.10 -2.50 -23.82
C ALA A 245 -10.12 -1.97 -24.87
N ARG A 246 -8.99 -1.39 -24.44
CA ARG A 246 -7.91 -0.99 -25.34
C ARG A 246 -6.53 -1.42 -24.84
N SER A 247 -5.79 -2.15 -25.66
CA SER A 247 -4.42 -2.58 -25.36
C SER A 247 -3.43 -2.02 -26.38
N TYR A 248 -2.32 -1.50 -25.88
CA TYR A 248 -1.22 -0.94 -26.66
C TYR A 248 0.08 -1.62 -26.26
N SER A 249 0.81 -2.19 -27.21
CA SER A 249 2.16 -2.70 -26.96
C SER A 249 3.01 -2.85 -28.20
N LEU A 250 4.33 -2.78 -28.08
CA LEU A 250 5.22 -3.03 -29.21
C LEU A 250 5.08 -4.48 -29.71
N PHE A 251 5.19 -5.47 -28.82
CA PHE A 251 5.16 -6.88 -29.23
C PHE A 251 3.76 -7.51 -29.26
N ARG A 252 3.00 -7.53 -28.15
CA ARG A 252 1.76 -8.31 -28.06
C ARG A 252 0.61 -7.63 -27.31
N ALA A 253 -0.39 -7.18 -28.07
CA ALA A 253 -1.58 -6.51 -27.54
C ALA A 253 -2.80 -7.43 -27.62
N ARG A 254 -3.51 -7.59 -26.50
CA ARG A 254 -4.79 -8.30 -26.46
C ARG A 254 -5.88 -7.50 -25.75
N SER A 255 -7.06 -7.42 -26.35
CA SER A 255 -8.20 -6.72 -25.77
C SER A 255 -9.42 -7.61 -25.80
N TYR A 256 -10.10 -7.69 -24.66
CA TYR A 256 -11.29 -8.50 -24.45
C TYR A 256 -12.41 -7.60 -23.95
N SER A 257 -13.51 -7.54 -24.68
CA SER A 257 -14.71 -6.86 -24.19
C SER A 257 -15.99 -7.32 -24.84
N LEU A 258 -17.10 -7.23 -24.13
CA LEU A 258 -18.41 -7.56 -24.68
C LEU A 258 -18.75 -6.63 -25.87
N PHE A 259 -18.66 -5.31 -25.67
CA PHE A 259 -19.04 -4.34 -26.70
C PHE A 259 -17.90 -3.95 -27.65
N ARG A 260 -16.80 -3.34 -27.16
CA ARG A 260 -15.77 -2.74 -28.04
C ARG A 260 -14.33 -3.02 -27.63
N ALA A 261 -13.65 -3.87 -28.40
CA ALA A 261 -12.26 -4.25 -28.18
C ALA A 261 -11.35 -3.66 -29.25
N ARG A 262 -10.25 -3.01 -28.82
CA ARG A 262 -9.21 -2.52 -29.74
C ARG A 262 -7.80 -2.85 -29.28
N SER A 263 -7.02 -3.51 -30.12
CA SER A 263 -5.62 -3.82 -29.85
C SER A 263 -4.71 -3.18 -30.87
N TYR A 264 -3.64 -2.56 -30.39
CA TYR A 264 -2.62 -1.90 -31.19
C TYR A 264 -1.25 -2.49 -30.83
N SER A 265 -0.55 -3.03 -31.81
CA SER A 265 0.83 -3.44 -31.62
C SER A 265 1.63 -3.48 -32.90
N LEU A 266 2.95 -3.33 -32.81
CA LEU A 266 3.82 -3.47 -33.98
C LEU A 266 3.79 -4.92 -34.50
N PHE A 267 4.03 -5.91 -33.62
CA PHE A 267 4.08 -7.32 -34.02
C PHE A 267 2.73 -8.05 -34.01
N ARG A 268 2.05 -8.18 -32.86
CA ARG A 268 0.87 -9.06 -32.75
C ARG A 268 -0.32 -8.49 -31.97
N ALA A 269 -1.38 -8.13 -32.70
CA ALA A 269 -2.60 -7.55 -32.15
C ALA A 269 -3.77 -8.55 -32.22
N ARG A 270 -4.47 -8.75 -31.09
CA ARG A 270 -5.71 -9.54 -31.05
C ARG A 270 -6.83 -8.85 -30.29
N SER A 271 -8.02 -8.85 -30.84
CA SER A 271 -9.20 -8.22 -30.23
C SER A 271 -10.38 -9.17 -30.28
N TYR A 272 -11.06 -9.32 -29.15
CA TYR A 272 -12.19 -10.22 -28.97
C TYR A 272 -13.38 -9.43 -28.42
N SER A 273 -14.51 -9.49 -29.11
CA SER A 273 -15.77 -8.93 -28.63
C SER A 273 -17.00 -9.58 -29.25
N LEU A 274 -18.18 -9.45 -28.64
CA LEU A 274 -19.42 -9.85 -29.30
C LEU A 274 -19.78 -8.87 -30.42
N PHE A 275 -19.72 -7.56 -30.13
CA PHE A 275 -20.17 -6.53 -31.07
C PHE A 275 -19.06 -6.03 -32.01
N ARG A 276 -17.99 -5.40 -31.49
CA ARG A 276 -16.98 -4.72 -32.33
C ARG A 276 -15.53 -4.92 -31.89
N ALA A 277 -14.78 -5.68 -32.69
CA ALA A 277 -13.35 -5.92 -32.49
C ALA A 277 -12.53 -5.28 -33.61
N ARG A 278 -11.44 -4.59 -33.26
CA ARG A 278 -10.44 -4.12 -34.24
C ARG A 278 -9.02 -4.31 -33.74
N SER A 279 -8.17 -4.89 -34.56
CA SER A 279 -6.76 -5.09 -34.28
C SER A 279 -5.90 -4.41 -35.34
N TYR A 280 -4.88 -3.70 -34.90
CA TYR A 280 -3.95 -2.97 -35.75
C TYR A 280 -2.53 -3.46 -35.45
N SER A 281 -1.83 -3.96 -36.48
CA SER A 281 -0.42 -4.30 -36.43
C SER A 281 0.21 -4.41 -37.79
N LEU A 282 1.51 -4.13 -37.88
CA LEU A 282 2.29 -4.30 -39.11
C LEU A 282 2.41 -5.79 -39.48
N PHE A 283 2.73 -6.65 -38.50
CA PHE A 283 2.99 -8.07 -38.81
C PHE A 283 1.74 -8.96 -38.72
N ARG A 284 0.99 -8.96 -37.61
CA ARG A 284 -0.12 -9.92 -37.41
C ARG A 284 -1.30 -9.41 -36.57
N ALA A 285 -2.39 -9.08 -37.26
CA ALA A 285 -3.64 -8.64 -36.65
C ALA A 285 -4.73 -9.71 -36.74
N ARG A 286 -5.50 -9.92 -35.67
CA ARG A 286 -6.74 -10.72 -35.70
C ARG A 286 -7.85 -10.05 -34.90
N SER A 287 -9.06 -9.99 -35.47
CA SER A 287 -10.24 -9.42 -34.82
C SER A 287 -11.35 -10.46 -34.86
N TYR A 288 -11.98 -10.72 -33.72
CA TYR A 288 -13.10 -11.65 -33.60
C TYR A 288 -14.32 -10.89 -33.10
N SER A 289 -15.36 -10.80 -33.95
CA SER A 289 -16.68 -10.25 -33.61
C SER A 289 -17.79 -11.21 -34.03
N SER A 290 -18.44 -11.83 -33.05
CA SER A 290 -19.44 -12.87 -33.29
C SER A 290 -20.66 -12.37 -34.08
N LEU A 291 -21.17 -11.17 -33.79
CA LEU A 291 -22.33 -10.64 -34.51
C LEU A 291 -22.02 -10.28 -35.96
N LEU A 292 -20.84 -9.73 -36.22
CA LEU A 292 -20.42 -9.40 -37.59
C LEU A 292 -20.19 -10.66 -38.42
N PHE A 293 -19.71 -11.74 -37.79
CA PHE A 293 -19.62 -13.06 -38.40
C PHE A 293 -21.02 -13.64 -38.67
N PHE A 294 -21.96 -13.52 -37.73
CA PHE A 294 -23.34 -14.01 -37.89
C PHE A 294 -24.12 -13.24 -38.98
N LEU A 295 -23.97 -11.91 -39.00
CA LEU A 295 -24.53 -11.05 -40.06
C LEU A 295 -23.94 -11.39 -41.43
N PHE A 296 -22.63 -11.64 -41.51
CA PHE A 296 -21.98 -12.07 -42.74
C PHE A 296 -22.54 -13.41 -43.24
N ILE A 297 -22.71 -14.39 -42.34
CA ILE A 297 -23.33 -15.69 -42.68
C ILE A 297 -24.76 -15.48 -43.22
N LEU A 298 -25.59 -14.72 -42.50
CA LEU A 298 -26.97 -14.43 -42.93
C LEU A 298 -27.03 -13.71 -44.28
N SER A 299 -26.17 -12.73 -44.52
CA SER A 299 -26.10 -12.07 -45.83
C SER A 299 -25.66 -13.03 -46.93
N SER A 300 -24.69 -13.91 -46.65
CA SER A 300 -24.23 -14.89 -47.64
C SER A 300 -25.35 -15.88 -48.01
N PHE A 301 -26.10 -16.37 -47.03
CA PHE A 301 -27.28 -17.23 -47.28
C PHE A 301 -28.39 -16.49 -48.02
N GLY A 302 -28.65 -15.21 -47.69
CA GLY A 302 -29.63 -14.38 -48.41
C GLY A 302 -29.26 -14.19 -49.89
N TRP A 303 -27.98 -13.92 -50.18
CA TRP A 303 -27.47 -13.81 -51.55
C TRP A 303 -27.55 -15.12 -52.33
N VAL A 304 -27.20 -16.25 -51.71
CA VAL A 304 -27.34 -17.58 -52.33
C VAL A 304 -28.81 -17.85 -52.65
N LYS A 305 -29.73 -17.54 -51.74
CA LYS A 305 -31.17 -17.72 -51.96
C LYS A 305 -31.69 -16.86 -53.13
N LEU A 306 -31.22 -15.62 -53.26
CA LEU A 306 -31.56 -14.73 -54.38
C LEU A 306 -30.99 -15.22 -55.72
N GLN A 307 -29.77 -15.76 -55.74
CA GLN A 307 -29.20 -16.37 -56.95
C GLN A 307 -30.00 -17.60 -57.40
N ILE A 308 -30.44 -18.45 -56.47
CA ILE A 308 -31.28 -19.63 -56.79
C ILE A 308 -32.62 -19.18 -57.39
N ILE A 309 -33.28 -18.18 -56.79
CA ILE A 309 -34.55 -17.63 -57.31
C ILE A 309 -34.35 -17.02 -58.71
N SER A 310 -33.25 -16.29 -58.92
CA SER A 310 -32.91 -15.70 -60.22
C SER A 310 -32.65 -16.77 -61.29
N LEU A 311 -31.96 -17.86 -60.95
CA LEU A 311 -31.72 -18.98 -61.87
C LEU A 311 -33.02 -19.71 -62.20
N TYR A 312 -33.89 -19.92 -61.22
CA TYR A 312 -35.21 -20.52 -61.42
C TYR A 312 -36.08 -19.66 -62.36
N HIS A 313 -36.08 -18.33 -62.19
CA HIS A 313 -36.81 -17.43 -63.08
C HIS A 313 -36.21 -17.36 -64.50
N LYS A 314 -34.89 -17.48 -64.63
CA LYS A 314 -34.21 -17.49 -65.93
C LYS A 314 -34.49 -18.79 -66.70
N SER A 315 -34.49 -19.94 -66.01
CA SER A 315 -34.88 -21.24 -66.57
C SER A 315 -36.35 -21.27 -67.02
N ARG A 316 -37.24 -20.63 -66.27
CA ARG A 316 -38.66 -20.54 -66.63
C ARG A 316 -38.92 -19.64 -67.85
N LYS A 317 -38.08 -18.63 -68.10
CA LYS A 317 -38.15 -17.78 -69.30
C LYS A 317 -37.51 -18.39 -70.55
N SER A 318 -36.64 -19.38 -70.40
CA SER A 318 -36.01 -20.09 -71.53
C SER A 318 -36.75 -21.36 -71.96
N GLY A 319 -37.86 -21.71 -71.28
CA GLY A 319 -38.63 -22.93 -71.53
C GLY A 319 -39.77 -22.79 -72.57
N ASP A 320 -40.03 -21.58 -73.08
CA ASP A 320 -41.19 -21.31 -73.97
C ASP A 320 -40.87 -21.32 -75.48
N TYR A 321 -39.79 -21.97 -75.91
CA TYR A 321 -39.49 -22.18 -77.35
C TYR A 321 -39.22 -23.65 -77.66
N ILE A 322 -40.24 -24.49 -77.51
CA ILE A 322 -40.35 -25.73 -78.29
C ILE A 322 -41.82 -25.82 -78.72
N HIS A 323 -42.10 -25.34 -79.92
CA HIS A 323 -43.22 -25.79 -80.75
C HIS A 323 -42.73 -25.92 -82.17
#